data_AF-A0AAD3R3L1-F1
#
_entry.id   AF-A0AAD3R3L1-F1
#
_cell.length_a   1.000
_cell.length_b   1.000
_cell.length_c   1.000
_cell.angle_alpha   90.00
_cell.angle_beta   90.00
_cell.angle_gamma   90.00
#
_symmetry.space_group_name_H-M   'P 1'
#
loop_
_entity.id
_entity.type
_entity.pdbx_description
1 polymer ?
#
loop_
_entity_poly.entity_id
_entity_poly.type
_entity_poly.pdbx_seq_one_letter_code
_entity_poly.pdbx_strand_id
1 'polypeptide(L)'
;MSTSRTVICLLRNDLRLHDNELFHWAQRNAEYIVPLYCFDPRHYVGTYNYNLPKTGPFRLRFLLESIRDLRSTLLNKGSNLVVRRGKPEDVVAELIKQLGSVSTVAFHEEVTSEELNMEKKALARLKHYFWDSDAVATYKETRNGLIGVDYSTKFAPWLAMGCISPRYIYHQNKQYERERTANQSTYWVIFELLWRDYFKFVGAKYGNRLFQLEGLQNKSVPWKKDMKLFNAWKEGQTGVPFVDANMRELALTGFMSNRGRQNVASFLTKDLGLDWRMGAEWFEYLLIDHDVCSNYGNWLYSAGIGNDPRENRKFNMIKQGLDYDNNGDYVRQWVPELKEIRGSDVHTPWTLSSAALSHAHVSLGETYPSPVVIAPEWSRHVNKKPSGTGPSPRGKKGPSHTPKQHRDRGIDFYFSRSKNL
;
A
#
# COMPACT_ATOMS: atom_id res chain seq x y z
N MET A 1 14.35 -19.72 48.07
CA MET A 1 15.11 -19.10 46.96
C MET A 1 14.21 -18.09 46.28
N SER A 2 14.72 -16.97 45.76
CA SER A 2 13.92 -16.13 44.87
C SER A 2 13.83 -16.81 43.51
N THR A 3 12.62 -16.97 42.97
CA THR A 3 12.39 -17.48 41.62
C THR A 3 12.76 -16.41 40.61
N SER A 4 13.68 -16.71 39.70
CA SER A 4 14.17 -15.76 38.70
C SER A 4 13.04 -15.22 37.83
N ARG A 5 13.01 -13.90 37.60
CA ARG A 5 11.90 -13.25 36.88
C ARG A 5 12.06 -13.39 35.36
N THR A 6 11.68 -14.53 34.82
CA THR A 6 11.65 -14.78 33.37
C THR A 6 10.39 -14.18 32.74
N VAL A 7 10.54 -13.34 31.72
CA VAL A 7 9.44 -12.78 30.92
C VAL A 7 9.53 -13.27 29.49
N ILE A 8 8.43 -13.84 28.97
CA ILE A 8 8.29 -14.12 27.53
C ILE A 8 7.77 -12.84 26.84
N CYS A 9 8.50 -12.34 25.85
CA CYS A 9 8.07 -11.25 24.98
C CYS A 9 7.57 -11.83 23.66
N LEU A 10 6.25 -11.99 23.51
CA LEU A 10 5.63 -12.53 22.30
C LEU A 10 5.44 -11.42 21.26
N LEU A 11 6.07 -11.59 20.10
CA LEU A 11 6.12 -10.64 19.00
C LEU A 11 5.25 -11.10 17.82
N ARG A 12 4.64 -10.13 17.14
CA ARG A 12 3.71 -10.30 16.01
C ARG A 12 4.06 -9.34 14.87
N ASN A 13 3.52 -8.12 14.93
CA ASN A 13 3.78 -6.99 14.02
C ASN A 13 4.64 -5.94 14.76
N ASP A 14 5.53 -6.45 15.62
CA ASP A 14 6.30 -5.71 16.64
C ASP A 14 7.68 -6.31 16.91
N LEU A 15 8.33 -6.76 15.83
CA LEU A 15 9.65 -7.38 15.78
C LEU A 15 10.83 -6.42 16.09
N ARG A 16 10.72 -5.45 17.03
CA ARG A 16 11.73 -4.36 17.17
C ARG A 16 12.65 -4.30 18.38
N LEU A 17 13.87 -3.81 18.17
CA LEU A 17 14.77 -3.21 19.18
C LEU A 17 14.34 -1.82 19.68
N HIS A 18 14.50 -0.79 18.83
CA HIS A 18 14.39 0.64 19.20
C HIS A 18 12.94 1.05 19.56
N ASP A 19 12.68 2.14 20.29
CA ASP A 19 11.30 2.62 20.59
C ASP A 19 10.33 1.57 21.24
N ASN A 20 10.79 0.36 21.63
CA ASN A 20 9.94 -0.78 21.97
C ASN A 20 9.47 -0.74 23.44
N GLU A 21 8.16 -0.56 23.66
CA GLU A 21 7.59 -0.48 25.00
C GLU A 21 7.56 -1.84 25.71
N LEU A 22 7.33 -2.95 24.99
CA LEU A 22 7.43 -4.32 25.50
C LEU A 22 8.84 -4.66 26.01
N PHE A 23 9.90 -4.42 25.24
CA PHE A 23 11.28 -4.69 25.69
C PHE A 23 11.75 -3.67 26.72
N HIS A 24 11.37 -2.40 26.62
CA HIS A 24 11.68 -1.39 27.63
C HIS A 24 11.03 -1.71 28.98
N TRP A 25 9.79 -2.21 28.98
CA TRP A 25 9.12 -2.73 30.15
C TRP A 25 9.80 -4.01 30.67
N ALA A 26 10.09 -4.98 29.80
CA ALA A 26 10.72 -6.24 30.18
C ALA A 26 12.10 -6.01 30.81
N GLN A 27 12.94 -5.13 30.24
CA GLN A 27 14.27 -4.77 30.79
C GLN A 27 14.20 -4.12 32.19
N ARG A 28 13.05 -3.62 32.62
CA ARG A 28 12.82 -3.04 33.96
C ARG A 28 12.19 -4.01 34.96
N ASN A 29 11.54 -5.08 34.49
CA ASN A 29 10.72 -5.98 35.31
C ASN A 29 11.23 -7.42 35.35
N ALA A 30 11.99 -7.84 34.34
CA ALA A 30 12.55 -9.17 34.17
C ALA A 30 14.03 -9.24 34.56
N GLU A 31 14.44 -10.43 34.96
CA GLU A 31 15.85 -10.84 35.09
C GLU A 31 16.31 -11.57 33.82
N TYR A 32 15.41 -12.35 33.21
CA TYR A 32 15.61 -13.06 31.94
C TYR A 32 14.49 -12.69 30.96
N ILE A 33 14.86 -12.30 29.74
CA ILE A 33 13.91 -11.96 28.67
C ILE A 33 13.99 -13.05 27.61
N VAL A 34 12.83 -13.58 27.21
CA VAL A 34 12.69 -14.61 26.17
C VAL A 34 11.86 -14.03 25.00
N PRO A 35 12.50 -13.38 24.00
CA PRO A 35 11.84 -12.95 22.78
C PRO A 35 11.32 -14.15 21.98
N LEU A 36 10.04 -14.15 21.62
CA LEU A 36 9.36 -15.24 20.93
C LEU A 36 8.63 -14.73 19.69
N TYR A 37 8.85 -15.38 18.54
CA TYR A 37 8.01 -15.24 17.36
C TYR A 37 7.40 -16.59 16.93
N CYS A 38 6.11 -16.58 16.60
CA CYS A 38 5.36 -17.76 16.18
C CYS A 38 4.88 -17.63 14.74
N PHE A 39 5.33 -18.53 13.87
CA PHE A 39 4.72 -18.75 12.55
C PHE A 39 3.35 -19.44 12.74
N ASP A 40 2.32 -18.62 12.92
CA ASP A 40 0.93 -19.06 13.05
C ASP A 40 0.42 -19.64 11.72
N PRO A 41 -0.01 -20.92 11.66
CA PRO A 41 -0.62 -21.51 10.46
C PRO A 41 -1.82 -20.71 9.93
N ARG A 42 -2.56 -19.98 10.78
CA ARG A 42 -3.73 -19.16 10.41
C ARG A 42 -3.37 -17.99 9.47
N HIS A 43 -2.09 -17.65 9.30
CA HIS A 43 -1.64 -16.63 8.36
C HIS A 43 -1.29 -17.19 6.96
N TYR A 44 -1.37 -18.52 6.78
CA TYR A 44 -0.98 -19.23 5.57
C TYR A 44 -2.08 -20.16 5.02
N VAL A 45 -3.27 -20.14 5.62
CA VAL A 45 -4.51 -20.70 5.06
C VAL A 45 -5.17 -19.70 4.09
N GLY A 46 -6.38 -19.99 3.63
CA GLY A 46 -7.15 -19.09 2.78
C GLY A 46 -7.70 -17.84 3.50
N THR A 47 -8.02 -16.80 2.73
CA THR A 47 -8.82 -15.64 3.14
C THR A 47 -10.29 -16.01 3.35
N TYR A 48 -11.02 -15.19 4.12
CA TYR A 48 -12.31 -15.59 4.67
C TYR A 48 -13.44 -15.73 3.63
N ASN A 49 -13.51 -14.84 2.63
CA ASN A 49 -14.64 -14.81 1.69
C ASN A 49 -14.36 -15.57 0.39
N TYR A 50 -13.10 -15.59 -0.08
CA TYR A 50 -12.71 -16.15 -1.38
C TYR A 50 -11.58 -17.19 -1.33
N ASN A 51 -11.10 -17.57 -0.14
CA ASN A 51 -10.10 -18.62 0.06
C ASN A 51 -8.79 -18.43 -0.76
N LEU A 52 -8.42 -17.17 -1.04
CA LEU A 52 -7.15 -16.80 -1.65
C LEU A 52 -6.03 -17.03 -0.61
N PRO A 53 -4.77 -17.33 -0.97
CA PRO A 53 -3.73 -17.55 0.03
C PRO A 53 -3.52 -16.28 0.87
N LYS A 54 -3.64 -16.37 2.20
CA LYS A 54 -3.69 -15.16 3.05
C LYS A 54 -2.39 -14.35 3.07
N THR A 55 -1.23 -14.99 2.88
CA THR A 55 0.07 -14.32 2.77
C THR A 55 0.82 -14.76 1.52
N GLY A 56 1.02 -13.83 0.58
CA GLY A 56 1.74 -14.06 -0.66
C GLY A 56 3.26 -14.02 -0.55
N PRO A 57 3.97 -14.39 -1.63
CA PRO A 57 5.42 -14.63 -1.62
C PRO A 57 6.22 -13.36 -1.27
N PHE A 58 5.77 -12.19 -1.71
CA PHE A 58 6.45 -10.91 -1.43
C PHE A 58 6.46 -10.60 0.07
N ARG A 59 5.31 -10.68 0.75
CA ARG A 59 5.19 -10.40 2.19
C ARG A 59 5.79 -11.52 3.05
N LEU A 60 5.64 -12.80 2.66
CA LEU A 60 6.33 -13.91 3.34
C LEU A 60 7.86 -13.76 3.26
N ARG A 61 8.41 -13.38 2.10
CA ARG A 61 9.83 -13.08 1.95
C ARG A 61 10.25 -11.92 2.86
N PHE A 62 9.52 -10.80 2.84
CA PHE A 62 9.81 -9.63 3.68
C PHE A 62 9.81 -10.02 5.17
N LEU A 63 8.80 -10.76 5.63
CA LEU A 63 8.69 -11.28 7.00
C LEU A 63 9.88 -12.19 7.38
N LEU A 64 10.27 -13.11 6.48
CA LEU A 64 11.44 -13.97 6.70
C LEU A 64 12.75 -13.16 6.79
N GLU A 65 12.86 -12.06 6.03
CA GLU A 65 13.97 -11.11 6.15
C GLU A 65 13.91 -10.37 7.51
N SER A 66 12.74 -9.88 7.96
CA SER A 66 12.53 -9.21 9.28
C SER A 66 12.75 -10.11 10.51
N ILE A 67 12.51 -11.42 10.42
CA ILE A 67 12.73 -12.35 11.56
C ILE A 67 14.21 -12.74 11.68
N ARG A 68 14.88 -13.00 10.55
CA ARG A 68 16.33 -13.27 10.51
C ARG A 68 17.13 -12.06 11.00
N ASP A 69 16.69 -10.89 10.58
CA ASP A 69 17.04 -9.58 11.12
C ASP A 69 16.99 -9.54 12.65
N LEU A 70 15.79 -9.58 13.25
CA LEU A 70 15.64 -9.31 14.68
C LEU A 70 16.49 -10.27 15.50
N ARG A 71 16.50 -11.55 15.13
CA ARG A 71 17.38 -12.56 15.74
C ARG A 71 18.84 -12.12 15.72
N SER A 72 19.34 -11.68 14.56
CA SER A 72 20.74 -11.26 14.39
C SER A 72 21.10 -10.09 15.31
N THR A 73 20.20 -9.14 15.53
CA THR A 73 20.51 -7.99 16.38
C THR A 73 20.23 -8.23 17.88
N LEU A 74 19.30 -9.12 18.24
CA LEU A 74 19.20 -9.64 19.61
C LEU A 74 20.47 -10.42 20.01
N LEU A 75 21.03 -11.22 19.09
CA LEU A 75 22.33 -11.87 19.27
C LEU A 75 23.46 -10.86 19.50
N ASN A 76 23.52 -9.78 18.71
CA ASN A 76 24.45 -8.66 18.91
C ASN A 76 24.22 -7.86 20.22
N LYS A 77 23.19 -8.20 21.01
CA LYS A 77 22.90 -7.64 22.33
C LYS A 77 22.96 -8.68 23.46
N GLY A 78 23.47 -9.89 23.19
CA GLY A 78 23.58 -10.97 24.19
C GLY A 78 22.27 -11.72 24.47
N SER A 79 21.26 -11.53 23.62
CA SER A 79 19.95 -12.23 23.68
C SER A 79 19.77 -13.11 22.43
N ASN A 80 18.57 -13.63 22.18
CA ASN A 80 18.24 -14.39 20.98
C ASN A 80 16.74 -14.31 20.69
N LEU A 81 16.31 -14.58 19.46
CA LEU A 81 14.90 -14.75 19.12
C LEU A 81 14.53 -16.23 19.10
N VAL A 82 13.68 -16.67 20.01
CA VAL A 82 13.00 -17.96 19.92
C VAL A 82 12.03 -17.90 18.74
N VAL A 83 12.14 -18.85 17.81
CA VAL A 83 11.22 -18.98 16.68
C VAL A 83 10.59 -20.36 16.73
N ARG A 84 9.27 -20.41 16.49
CA ARG A 84 8.45 -21.62 16.50
C ARG A 84 7.42 -21.57 15.36
N ARG A 85 6.81 -22.72 15.05
CA ARG A 85 5.66 -22.86 14.15
C ARG A 85 4.52 -23.50 14.94
N GLY A 86 3.33 -22.91 14.87
CA GLY A 86 2.18 -23.28 15.72
C GLY A 86 1.39 -22.03 16.10
N LYS A 87 0.21 -22.20 16.68
CA LYS A 87 -0.57 -21.05 17.18
C LYS A 87 0.18 -20.41 18.36
N PRO A 88 0.23 -19.07 18.49
CA PRO A 88 0.90 -18.42 19.62
C PRO A 88 0.45 -18.92 20.99
N GLU A 89 -0.85 -19.17 21.17
CA GLU A 89 -1.42 -19.69 22.41
C GLU A 89 -0.89 -21.08 22.80
N ASP A 90 -0.80 -22.01 21.82
CA ASP A 90 -0.28 -23.36 22.04
C ASP A 90 1.22 -23.33 22.36
N VAL A 91 1.98 -22.54 21.60
CA VAL A 91 3.44 -22.42 21.72
C VAL A 91 3.86 -21.73 23.02
N VAL A 92 3.14 -20.70 23.47
CA VAL A 92 3.41 -20.05 24.77
C VAL A 92 3.15 -21.03 25.91
N ALA A 93 2.07 -21.82 25.85
CA ALA A 93 1.78 -22.84 26.86
C ALA A 93 2.81 -23.98 26.89
N GLU A 94 3.43 -24.32 25.76
CA GLU A 94 4.58 -25.23 25.68
C GLU A 94 5.84 -24.60 26.30
N LEU A 95 6.15 -23.35 25.93
CA LEU A 95 7.37 -22.67 26.35
C LEU A 95 7.40 -22.35 27.86
N ILE A 96 6.25 -22.03 28.47
CA ILE A 96 6.11 -21.88 29.93
C ILE A 96 6.50 -23.19 30.64
N LYS A 97 6.06 -24.34 30.13
CA LYS A 97 6.42 -25.66 30.68
C LYS A 97 7.90 -25.98 30.51
N GLN A 98 8.51 -25.60 29.37
CA GLN A 98 9.93 -25.79 29.10
C GLN A 98 10.85 -24.92 29.99
N LEU A 99 10.42 -23.70 30.32
CA LEU A 99 11.18 -22.77 31.16
C LEU A 99 10.99 -23.01 32.67
N GLY A 100 9.90 -23.64 33.09
CA GLY A 100 9.60 -24.02 34.48
C GLY A 100 9.23 -22.85 35.41
N SER A 101 9.85 -21.69 35.24
CA SER A 101 9.53 -20.45 35.96
C SER A 101 9.44 -19.27 34.98
N VAL A 102 8.22 -18.80 34.74
CA VAL A 102 7.90 -17.61 33.93
C VAL A 102 6.97 -16.72 34.74
N SER A 103 7.39 -15.49 35.03
CA SER A 103 6.61 -14.54 35.83
C SER A 103 5.59 -13.76 35.00
N THR A 104 5.81 -13.60 33.69
CA THR A 104 4.88 -12.87 32.80
C THR A 104 5.05 -13.30 31.35
N VAL A 105 3.93 -13.36 30.61
CA VAL A 105 3.93 -13.28 29.14
C VAL A 105 3.45 -11.87 28.78
N ALA A 106 4.28 -11.12 28.07
CA ALA A 106 3.98 -9.77 27.63
C ALA A 106 4.05 -9.69 26.11
N PHE A 107 3.16 -8.89 25.52
CA PHE A 107 3.03 -8.63 24.09
C PHE A 107 2.42 -7.24 23.91
N HIS A 108 2.69 -6.56 22.79
CA HIS A 108 1.92 -5.35 22.48
C HIS A 108 0.49 -5.72 22.08
N GLU A 109 -0.48 -4.96 22.57
CA GLU A 109 -1.80 -4.85 21.92
C GLU A 109 -1.61 -4.42 20.46
N GLU A 110 -2.45 -4.86 19.51
CA GLU A 110 -2.16 -4.71 18.08
C GLU A 110 -2.35 -3.27 17.54
N VAL A 111 -1.37 -2.41 17.86
CA VAL A 111 -1.18 -1.09 17.23
C VAL A 111 0.24 -0.91 16.62
N THR A 112 1.06 -1.99 16.63
CA THR A 112 2.37 -2.25 15.95
C THR A 112 3.63 -1.56 16.50
N SER A 113 4.76 -2.29 16.52
CA SER A 113 6.07 -1.79 17.01
C SER A 113 7.33 -2.58 16.52
N GLU A 114 7.49 -2.70 15.19
CA GLU A 114 8.69 -2.67 14.26
C GLU A 114 9.80 -3.79 14.09
N GLU A 115 11.17 -3.79 13.98
CA GLU A 115 12.35 -2.94 13.56
C GLU A 115 13.76 -3.57 13.97
N LEU A 116 14.70 -4.08 13.11
CA LEU A 116 16.20 -3.95 13.35
C LEU A 116 17.30 -4.13 12.21
N ASN A 117 16.98 -4.51 10.97
CA ASN A 117 17.89 -4.67 9.82
C ASN A 117 17.12 -4.54 8.50
N MET A 118 15.88 -5.04 8.49
CA MET A 118 14.81 -4.40 7.74
C MET A 118 14.56 -2.98 8.27
N GLU A 119 14.78 -2.70 9.56
CA GLU A 119 15.02 -1.32 10.07
C GLU A 119 16.20 -0.67 9.36
N LYS A 120 17.38 -1.30 9.28
CA LYS A 120 18.54 -0.67 8.63
C LYS A 120 18.25 -0.32 7.17
N LYS A 121 17.46 -1.15 6.46
CA LYS A 121 16.91 -0.80 5.14
C LYS A 121 15.88 0.34 5.20
N ALA A 122 15.02 0.40 6.21
CA ALA A 122 14.02 1.46 6.39
C ALA A 122 14.63 2.81 6.78
N LEU A 123 15.57 2.83 7.72
CA LEU A 123 16.38 3.97 8.13
C LEU A 123 17.30 4.41 6.99
N ALA A 124 17.90 3.50 6.24
CA ALA A 124 18.63 3.86 5.00
C ALA A 124 17.68 4.43 3.94
N ARG A 125 16.46 3.90 3.80
CA ARG A 125 15.44 4.45 2.89
C ARG A 125 14.94 5.82 3.33
N LEU A 126 14.79 6.05 4.64
CA LEU A 126 14.45 7.35 5.21
C LEU A 126 15.60 8.33 5.00
N LYS A 127 16.83 7.93 5.33
CA LYS A 127 18.04 8.74 5.10
C LYS A 127 18.19 9.11 3.63
N HIS A 128 17.98 8.17 2.72
CA HIS A 128 17.94 8.46 1.29
C HIS A 128 16.88 9.51 0.96
N TYR A 129 15.62 9.28 1.35
CA TYR A 129 14.48 10.09 0.92
C TYR A 129 14.40 11.48 1.58
N PHE A 130 14.88 11.61 2.82
CA PHE A 130 14.87 12.85 3.57
C PHE A 130 16.19 13.60 3.41
N TRP A 131 17.32 12.92 3.62
CA TRP A 131 18.61 13.57 3.83
C TRP A 131 19.53 13.53 2.61
N ASP A 132 19.56 12.44 1.84
CA ASP A 132 20.55 12.29 0.74
C ASP A 132 20.02 12.75 -0.63
N SER A 133 18.72 12.61 -0.88
CA SER A 133 18.07 13.02 -2.14
C SER A 133 17.17 14.26 -2.02
N ASP A 134 16.91 14.74 -0.79
CA ASP A 134 16.01 15.87 -0.47
C ASP A 134 14.54 15.69 -0.95
N ALA A 135 14.16 14.51 -1.45
CA ALA A 135 12.89 14.24 -2.12
C ALA A 135 11.63 14.48 -1.25
N VAL A 136 11.78 14.54 0.08
CA VAL A 136 10.72 14.97 1.00
C VAL A 136 10.28 16.42 0.77
N ALA A 137 11.16 17.30 0.28
CA ALA A 137 10.85 18.69 -0.08
C ALA A 137 9.73 18.82 -1.14
N THR A 138 9.61 17.82 -2.03
CA THR A 138 8.70 17.82 -3.18
C THR A 138 7.61 16.74 -3.10
N TYR A 139 7.43 16.11 -1.94
CA TYR A 139 6.55 14.95 -1.78
C TYR A 139 5.09 15.19 -2.23
N LYS A 140 4.48 16.36 -1.98
CA LYS A 140 3.10 16.65 -2.41
C LYS A 140 2.98 16.73 -3.94
N GLU A 141 4.01 17.26 -4.59
CA GLU A 141 4.09 17.36 -6.05
C GLU A 141 4.30 15.98 -6.67
N THR A 142 5.15 15.14 -6.07
CA THR A 142 5.56 13.84 -6.64
C THR A 142 4.67 12.65 -6.27
N ARG A 143 3.95 12.67 -5.13
CA ARG A 143 3.24 11.48 -4.56
C ARG A 143 2.20 10.78 -5.44
N ASN A 144 1.83 11.38 -6.57
CA ASN A 144 0.93 10.78 -7.56
C ASN A 144 1.66 10.09 -8.73
N GLY A 145 2.99 10.15 -8.77
CA GLY A 145 3.82 9.47 -9.77
C GLY A 145 3.76 7.94 -9.68
N LEU A 146 4.28 7.30 -10.73
CA LEU A 146 4.11 5.86 -10.97
C LEU A 146 5.45 5.14 -11.24
N ILE A 147 6.45 5.83 -11.78
CA ILE A 147 7.76 5.27 -12.14
C ILE A 147 8.84 5.74 -11.14
N GLY A 148 9.73 4.82 -10.75
CA GLY A 148 10.90 5.11 -9.92
C GLY A 148 10.66 5.05 -8.41
N VAL A 149 11.74 5.08 -7.62
CA VAL A 149 11.64 4.95 -6.16
C VAL A 149 11.21 6.25 -5.48
N ASP A 150 11.65 7.42 -5.95
CA ASP A 150 11.57 8.68 -5.20
C ASP A 150 10.36 9.57 -5.49
N TYR A 151 9.35 9.08 -6.23
CA TYR A 151 8.07 9.80 -6.28
C TYR A 151 7.33 9.81 -4.93
N SER A 152 7.69 8.90 -4.01
CA SER A 152 7.16 8.82 -2.65
C SER A 152 8.13 8.13 -1.70
N THR A 153 7.91 8.27 -0.38
CA THR A 153 8.78 7.70 0.67
C THR A 153 9.04 6.19 0.51
N LYS A 154 8.05 5.44 -0.02
CA LYS A 154 7.98 3.97 -0.03
C LYS A 154 8.04 3.31 1.35
N PHE A 155 7.79 4.04 2.45
CA PHE A 155 7.88 3.50 3.82
C PHE A 155 6.82 2.43 4.17
N ALA A 156 5.76 2.28 3.36
CA ALA A 156 4.60 1.45 3.66
C ALA A 156 4.90 -0.03 4.06
N PRO A 157 5.80 -0.78 3.39
CA PRO A 157 6.09 -2.18 3.76
C PRO A 157 6.64 -2.30 5.18
N TRP A 158 7.52 -1.35 5.51
CA TRP A 158 8.07 -1.21 6.86
C TRP A 158 7.00 -0.70 7.83
N LEU A 159 6.17 0.28 7.50
CA LEU A 159 5.08 0.74 8.39
C LEU A 159 3.97 -0.29 8.68
N ALA A 160 3.80 -1.29 7.81
CA ALA A 160 2.74 -2.30 7.86
C ALA A 160 3.15 -3.55 8.66
N MET A 161 4.30 -4.17 8.33
CA MET A 161 4.87 -5.26 9.15
C MET A 161 5.25 -4.80 10.55
N GLY A 162 5.42 -3.50 10.67
CA GLY A 162 6.37 -2.92 11.55
C GLY A 162 7.81 -3.26 11.14
N CYS A 163 8.53 -2.27 10.63
CA CYS A 163 9.98 -2.11 10.51
C CYS A 163 10.38 -0.62 10.31
N ILE A 164 9.49 0.36 10.57
CA ILE A 164 9.84 1.77 10.85
C ILE A 164 8.75 2.51 11.66
N SER A 165 9.13 3.30 12.67
CA SER A 165 8.17 3.98 13.57
C SER A 165 7.50 5.22 12.96
N PRO A 166 6.15 5.35 13.05
CA PRO A 166 5.45 6.58 12.66
C PRO A 166 5.86 7.75 13.57
N ARG A 167 6.21 7.48 14.85
CA ARG A 167 6.79 8.47 15.77
C ARG A 167 8.17 8.90 15.27
N TYR A 168 9.03 7.93 14.89
CA TYR A 168 10.36 8.22 14.36
C TYR A 168 10.31 9.01 13.05
N ILE A 169 9.44 8.64 12.09
CA ILE A 169 9.24 9.40 10.83
C ILE A 169 8.75 10.82 11.13
N TYR A 170 7.81 10.99 12.08
CA TYR A 170 7.36 12.32 12.51
C TYR A 170 8.52 13.15 13.07
N HIS A 171 9.34 12.58 13.96
CA HIS A 171 10.49 13.28 14.53
C HIS A 171 11.57 13.59 13.49
N GLN A 172 11.85 12.69 12.56
CA GLN A 172 12.76 12.94 11.44
C GLN A 172 12.23 14.04 10.49
N ASN A 173 10.92 14.09 10.24
CA ASN A 173 10.32 15.19 9.49
C ASN A 173 10.44 16.51 10.26
N LYS A 174 10.22 16.52 11.58
CA LYS A 174 10.39 17.71 12.42
C LYS A 174 11.85 18.15 12.58
N GLN A 175 12.81 17.25 12.41
CA GLN A 175 14.23 17.56 12.32
C GLN A 175 14.56 18.18 10.95
N TYR A 176 14.14 17.54 9.87
CA TYR A 176 14.28 18.04 8.49
C TYR A 176 13.68 19.45 8.31
N GLU A 177 12.48 19.68 8.87
CA GLU A 177 11.80 20.98 8.84
C GLU A 177 12.56 22.11 9.58
N ARG A 178 13.47 21.77 10.50
CA ARG A 178 14.35 22.72 11.20
C ARG A 178 15.68 22.93 10.48
N GLU A 179 16.24 21.86 9.91
CA GLU A 179 17.57 21.86 9.32
C GLU A 179 17.60 22.24 7.83
N ARG A 180 16.46 22.13 7.11
CA ARG A 180 16.37 22.44 5.67
C ARG A 180 15.16 23.29 5.30
N THR A 181 13.96 22.72 5.27
CA THR A 181 12.77 23.42 4.79
C THR A 181 11.48 22.84 5.38
N ALA A 182 10.56 23.72 5.78
CA ALA A 182 9.20 23.36 6.18
C ALA A 182 8.21 23.90 5.14
N ASN A 183 7.44 23.01 4.50
CA ASN A 183 6.54 23.38 3.42
C ASN A 183 5.29 22.49 3.36
N GLN A 184 4.50 22.60 2.29
CA GLN A 184 3.30 21.77 2.10
C GLN A 184 3.61 20.28 1.96
N SER A 185 4.80 19.91 1.49
CA SER A 185 5.23 18.54 1.22
C SER A 185 5.74 17.81 2.46
N THR A 186 6.50 18.48 3.34
CA THR A 186 6.85 17.93 4.66
C THR A 186 5.60 17.74 5.52
N TYR A 187 4.67 18.72 5.51
CA TYR A 187 3.35 18.54 6.11
C TYR A 187 2.58 17.35 5.50
N TRP A 188 2.65 17.16 4.18
CA TRP A 188 1.92 16.09 3.52
C TRP A 188 2.40 14.68 3.91
N VAL A 189 3.67 14.49 4.29
CA VAL A 189 4.12 13.20 4.86
C VAL A 189 3.37 12.89 6.15
N ILE A 190 3.26 13.87 7.04
CA ILE A 190 2.55 13.71 8.32
C ILE A 190 1.04 13.51 8.09
N PHE A 191 0.46 14.23 7.14
CA PHE A 191 -0.95 14.08 6.75
C PHE A 191 -1.28 12.66 6.28
N GLU A 192 -0.36 11.97 5.59
CA GLU A 192 -0.58 10.60 5.10
C GLU A 192 -0.34 9.55 6.20
N LEU A 193 0.52 9.86 7.21
CA LEU A 193 0.56 9.08 8.46
C LEU A 193 -0.75 9.21 9.26
N LEU A 194 -1.37 10.40 9.29
CA LEU A 194 -2.68 10.59 9.90
C LEU A 194 -3.78 9.77 9.19
N TRP A 195 -3.65 9.47 7.90
CA TRP A 195 -4.57 8.54 7.21
C TRP A 195 -4.39 7.08 7.63
N ARG A 196 -3.16 6.61 7.84
CA ARG A 196 -2.88 5.28 8.44
C ARG A 196 -3.55 5.18 9.81
N ASP A 197 -3.31 6.16 10.67
CA ASP A 197 -3.80 6.13 12.05
C ASP A 197 -5.33 6.33 12.10
N TYR A 198 -5.90 7.18 11.23
CA TYR A 198 -7.36 7.25 11.02
C TYR A 198 -7.95 5.88 10.68
N PHE A 199 -7.36 5.13 9.75
CA PHE A 199 -7.84 3.80 9.41
C PHE A 199 -7.67 2.80 10.57
N LYS A 200 -6.61 2.87 11.38
CA LYS A 200 -6.49 2.08 12.61
C LYS A 200 -7.62 2.40 13.61
N PHE A 201 -7.93 3.68 13.84
CA PHE A 201 -9.05 4.08 14.70
C PHE A 201 -10.42 3.68 14.14
N VAL A 202 -10.59 3.66 12.81
CA VAL A 202 -11.79 3.10 12.17
C VAL A 202 -11.88 1.58 12.39
N GLY A 203 -10.78 0.84 12.25
CA GLY A 203 -10.73 -0.58 12.60
C GLY A 203 -11.17 -0.85 14.04
N ALA A 204 -10.57 -0.14 15.00
CA ALA A 204 -10.91 -0.25 16.42
C ALA A 204 -12.37 0.11 16.74
N LYS A 205 -12.91 1.20 16.15
CA LYS A 205 -14.28 1.67 16.41
C LYS A 205 -15.37 0.80 15.75
N TYR A 206 -15.10 0.23 14.58
CA TYR A 206 -16.13 -0.48 13.80
C TYR A 206 -16.01 -2.00 13.85
N GLY A 207 -14.85 -2.54 14.24
CA GLY A 207 -14.59 -3.97 14.39
C GLY A 207 -14.92 -4.75 13.12
N ASN A 208 -15.62 -5.87 13.27
CA ASN A 208 -15.94 -6.78 12.16
C ASN A 208 -16.74 -6.14 11.01
N ARG A 209 -17.36 -4.96 11.20
CA ARG A 209 -18.00 -4.20 10.11
C ARG A 209 -17.02 -3.73 9.04
N LEU A 210 -15.71 -3.72 9.34
CA LEU A 210 -14.64 -3.49 8.36
C LEU A 210 -14.56 -4.59 7.28
N PHE A 211 -15.19 -5.76 7.50
CA PHE A 211 -15.11 -6.93 6.60
C PHE A 211 -16.48 -7.36 6.03
N GLN A 212 -17.57 -6.69 6.42
CA GLN A 212 -18.93 -6.96 5.98
C GLN A 212 -19.21 -6.37 4.59
N LEU A 213 -20.03 -7.04 3.77
CA LEU A 213 -20.28 -6.68 2.37
C LEU A 213 -20.90 -5.28 2.23
N GLU A 214 -21.71 -4.92 3.22
CA GLU A 214 -22.49 -3.69 3.39
C GLU A 214 -21.65 -2.54 3.98
N GLY A 215 -20.44 -2.84 4.47
CA GLY A 215 -19.46 -1.88 4.97
C GLY A 215 -19.86 -1.13 6.25
N LEU A 216 -19.19 0.00 6.49
CA LEU A 216 -19.37 0.80 7.71
C LEU A 216 -20.74 1.50 7.76
N GLN A 217 -21.31 1.79 6.58
CA GLN A 217 -22.62 2.42 6.41
C GLN A 217 -23.80 1.43 6.45
N ASN A 218 -23.55 0.11 6.49
CA ASN A 218 -24.57 -0.93 6.33
C ASN A 218 -25.43 -0.74 5.06
N LYS A 219 -24.78 -0.38 3.95
CA LYS A 219 -25.42 0.00 2.69
C LYS A 219 -25.48 -1.19 1.74
N SER A 220 -26.69 -1.65 1.44
CA SER A 220 -26.92 -2.70 0.44
C SER A 220 -26.55 -2.21 -0.97
N VAL A 221 -25.74 -3.01 -1.67
CA VAL A 221 -25.29 -2.77 -3.05
C VAL A 221 -25.32 -4.12 -3.79
N PRO A 222 -25.87 -4.21 -5.01
CA PRO A 222 -25.99 -5.47 -5.76
C PRO A 222 -24.64 -5.88 -6.39
N TRP A 223 -23.69 -6.25 -5.54
CA TRP A 223 -22.34 -6.67 -5.93
C TRP A 223 -22.35 -7.99 -6.73
N LYS A 224 -21.65 -8.00 -7.88
CA LYS A 224 -21.46 -9.20 -8.70
C LYS A 224 -20.33 -10.08 -8.15
N LYS A 225 -20.40 -11.38 -8.44
CA LYS A 225 -19.31 -12.36 -8.20
C LYS A 225 -18.86 -13.02 -9.51
N ASP A 226 -18.62 -12.22 -10.53
CA ASP A 226 -18.15 -12.70 -11.84
C ASP A 226 -16.65 -13.02 -11.79
N MET A 227 -16.33 -14.31 -11.74
CA MET A 227 -14.95 -14.79 -11.70
C MET A 227 -14.18 -14.57 -13.00
N LYS A 228 -14.85 -14.41 -14.16
CA LYS A 228 -14.17 -14.10 -15.43
C LYS A 228 -13.69 -12.65 -15.43
N LEU A 229 -14.55 -11.72 -15.02
CA LEU A 229 -14.19 -10.31 -14.85
C LEU A 229 -13.15 -10.12 -13.73
N PHE A 230 -13.27 -10.86 -12.63
CA PHE A 230 -12.26 -10.83 -11.56
C PHE A 230 -10.90 -11.39 -12.01
N ASN A 231 -10.86 -12.49 -12.78
CA ASN A 231 -9.61 -13.01 -13.34
C ASN A 231 -8.96 -12.00 -14.29
N ALA A 232 -9.73 -11.41 -15.22
CA ALA A 232 -9.23 -10.37 -16.11
C ALA A 232 -8.66 -9.16 -15.34
N TRP A 233 -9.28 -8.76 -14.23
CA TRP A 233 -8.75 -7.72 -13.35
C TRP A 233 -7.48 -8.14 -12.61
N LYS A 234 -7.49 -9.29 -11.91
CA LYS A 234 -6.39 -9.73 -11.06
C LYS A 234 -5.10 -10.02 -11.86
N GLU A 235 -5.23 -10.43 -13.12
CA GLU A 235 -4.14 -10.79 -14.04
C GLU A 235 -3.69 -9.62 -14.96
N GLY A 236 -4.36 -8.46 -14.91
CA GLY A 236 -4.04 -7.32 -15.79
C GLY A 236 -4.31 -7.63 -17.27
N GLN A 237 -5.51 -8.12 -17.54
CA GLN A 237 -6.05 -8.47 -18.87
C GLN A 237 -7.45 -7.84 -19.07
N THR A 238 -7.72 -6.67 -18.49
CA THR A 238 -8.99 -5.96 -18.60
C THR A 238 -9.21 -5.28 -19.95
N GLY A 239 -8.16 -5.11 -20.75
CA GLY A 239 -8.19 -4.33 -21.99
C GLY A 239 -8.20 -2.82 -21.75
N VAL A 240 -7.98 -2.38 -20.51
CA VAL A 240 -7.82 -0.99 -20.10
C VAL A 240 -6.38 -0.78 -19.61
N PRO A 241 -5.46 -0.27 -20.45
CA PRO A 241 -4.01 -0.37 -20.20
C PRO A 241 -3.54 0.25 -18.89
N PHE A 242 -4.17 1.34 -18.43
CA PHE A 242 -3.84 1.96 -17.14
C PHE A 242 -4.22 1.08 -15.93
N VAL A 243 -5.27 0.27 -16.04
CA VAL A 243 -5.63 -0.73 -15.02
C VAL A 243 -4.65 -1.90 -15.09
N ASP A 244 -4.42 -2.42 -16.30
CA ASP A 244 -3.58 -3.61 -16.52
C ASP A 244 -2.13 -3.39 -16.11
N ALA A 245 -1.56 -2.22 -16.42
CA ALA A 245 -0.21 -1.84 -15.99
C ALA A 245 -0.06 -1.88 -14.46
N ASN A 246 -1.04 -1.34 -13.72
CA ASN A 246 -1.02 -1.35 -12.26
C ASN A 246 -1.20 -2.76 -11.69
N MET A 247 -2.11 -3.56 -12.25
CA MET A 247 -2.32 -4.93 -11.79
C MET A 247 -1.11 -5.84 -12.07
N ARG A 248 -0.37 -5.59 -13.15
CA ARG A 248 0.91 -6.25 -13.46
C ARG A 248 2.07 -5.76 -12.58
N GLU A 249 2.15 -4.47 -12.24
CA GLU A 249 3.10 -3.97 -11.21
C GLU A 249 2.90 -4.73 -9.90
N LEU A 250 1.65 -4.88 -9.44
CA LEU A 250 1.32 -5.62 -8.23
C LEU A 250 1.67 -7.11 -8.32
N ALA A 251 1.32 -7.77 -9.42
CA ALA A 251 1.59 -9.19 -9.63
C ALA A 251 3.10 -9.51 -9.66
N LEU A 252 3.92 -8.61 -10.20
CA LEU A 252 5.35 -8.82 -10.39
C LEU A 252 6.23 -8.29 -9.23
N THR A 253 5.74 -7.33 -8.43
CA THR A 253 6.54 -6.67 -7.38
C THR A 253 5.97 -6.78 -5.96
N GLY A 254 4.68 -7.10 -5.82
CA GLY A 254 3.96 -6.99 -4.55
C GLY A 254 3.67 -5.55 -4.12
N PHE A 255 3.96 -4.55 -4.96
CA PHE A 255 3.71 -3.14 -4.69
C PHE A 255 2.85 -2.51 -5.79
N MET A 256 2.19 -1.40 -5.46
CA MET A 256 1.48 -0.56 -6.43
C MET A 256 1.45 0.88 -5.91
N SER A 257 1.58 1.86 -6.79
CA SER A 257 1.40 3.27 -6.44
C SER A 257 0.03 3.56 -5.80
N ASN A 258 -0.08 4.57 -4.92
CA ASN A 258 -1.39 4.97 -4.35
C ASN A 258 -2.37 5.44 -5.44
N ARG A 259 -1.87 6.11 -6.49
CA ARG A 259 -2.66 6.50 -7.66
C ARG A 259 -3.21 5.28 -8.39
N GLY A 260 -2.41 4.23 -8.51
CA GLY A 260 -2.80 2.91 -8.99
C GLY A 260 -3.91 2.28 -8.17
N ARG A 261 -3.68 2.10 -6.87
CA ARG A 261 -4.62 1.44 -5.94
C ARG A 261 -6.01 2.09 -6.00
N GLN A 262 -6.08 3.42 -6.00
CA GLN A 262 -7.33 4.17 -6.15
C GLN A 262 -8.05 3.89 -7.48
N ASN A 263 -7.31 3.73 -8.58
CA ASN A 263 -7.89 3.47 -9.90
C ASN A 263 -8.36 2.02 -10.04
N VAL A 264 -7.52 1.02 -9.72
CA VAL A 264 -7.89 -0.39 -9.87
C VAL A 264 -9.03 -0.80 -8.92
N ALA A 265 -9.09 -0.23 -7.71
CA ALA A 265 -10.18 -0.45 -6.78
C ALA A 265 -11.49 0.22 -7.24
N SER A 266 -11.41 1.45 -7.79
CA SER A 266 -12.55 2.09 -8.44
C SER A 266 -13.03 1.31 -9.66
N PHE A 267 -12.13 0.73 -10.45
CA PHE A 267 -12.51 -0.05 -11.63
C PHE A 267 -13.28 -1.32 -11.23
N LEU A 268 -12.74 -2.10 -10.28
CA LEU A 268 -13.40 -3.29 -9.75
C LEU A 268 -14.80 -2.98 -9.20
N THR A 269 -14.94 -1.90 -8.42
CA THR A 269 -16.18 -1.59 -7.69
C THR A 269 -17.18 -0.71 -8.46
N LYS A 270 -16.74 0.11 -9.43
CA LYS A 270 -17.58 1.12 -10.13
C LYS A 270 -17.65 0.97 -11.65
N ASP A 271 -16.76 0.20 -12.28
CA ASP A 271 -16.83 -0.13 -13.70
C ASP A 271 -17.29 -1.59 -13.92
N LEU A 272 -16.72 -2.55 -13.17
CA LEU A 272 -17.14 -3.95 -13.21
C LEU A 272 -18.36 -4.22 -12.28
N GLY A 273 -18.39 -3.58 -11.11
CA GLY A 273 -19.42 -3.77 -10.09
C GLY A 273 -19.27 -5.07 -9.29
N LEU A 274 -18.03 -5.55 -9.13
CA LEU A 274 -17.70 -6.77 -8.38
C LEU A 274 -17.68 -6.52 -6.87
N ASP A 275 -17.95 -7.56 -6.08
CA ASP A 275 -17.80 -7.57 -4.62
C ASP A 275 -16.39 -7.08 -4.23
N TRP A 276 -16.36 -5.93 -3.57
CA TRP A 276 -15.14 -5.22 -3.21
C TRP A 276 -14.16 -6.08 -2.40
N ARG A 277 -14.65 -7.09 -1.68
CA ARG A 277 -13.82 -8.02 -0.89
C ARG A 277 -12.96 -8.93 -1.76
N MET A 278 -13.38 -9.20 -3.00
CA MET A 278 -12.53 -9.93 -3.98
C MET A 278 -11.22 -9.17 -4.23
N GLY A 279 -11.32 -7.84 -4.39
CA GLY A 279 -10.17 -6.96 -4.54
C GLY A 279 -9.38 -6.78 -3.24
N ALA A 280 -10.08 -6.63 -2.10
CA ALA A 280 -9.43 -6.48 -0.79
C ALA A 280 -8.63 -7.73 -0.38
N GLU A 281 -9.14 -8.93 -0.63
CA GLU A 281 -8.45 -10.19 -0.36
C GLU A 281 -7.32 -10.48 -1.37
N TRP A 282 -7.44 -10.05 -2.64
CA TRP A 282 -6.32 -10.10 -3.58
C TRP A 282 -5.16 -9.17 -3.18
N PHE A 283 -5.49 -7.98 -2.66
CA PHE A 283 -4.52 -7.07 -2.07
C PHE A 283 -3.94 -7.63 -0.76
N GLU A 284 -4.72 -8.34 0.06
CA GLU A 284 -4.21 -9.08 1.23
C GLU A 284 -3.25 -10.21 0.84
N TYR A 285 -3.50 -10.92 -0.24
CA TYR A 285 -2.55 -11.89 -0.78
C TYR A 285 -1.25 -11.22 -1.24
N LEU A 286 -1.32 -10.29 -2.21
CA LEU A 286 -0.12 -9.82 -2.92
C LEU A 286 0.66 -8.69 -2.25
N LEU A 287 0.02 -7.78 -1.50
CA LEU A 287 0.72 -6.57 -1.04
C LEU A 287 1.84 -6.90 -0.04
N ILE A 288 3.05 -6.47 -0.39
CA ILE A 288 4.22 -6.46 0.50
C ILE A 288 4.02 -5.48 1.68
N ASP A 289 3.11 -4.51 1.53
CA ASP A 289 2.72 -3.51 2.52
C ASP A 289 1.27 -3.63 3.01
N HIS A 290 0.74 -4.85 3.06
CA HIS A 290 -0.59 -5.10 3.62
C HIS A 290 -0.65 -4.75 5.12
N ASP A 291 -1.26 -3.61 5.44
CA ASP A 291 -1.83 -3.29 6.76
C ASP A 291 -3.35 -3.48 6.68
N VAL A 292 -3.92 -4.28 7.59
CA VAL A 292 -5.33 -4.70 7.51
C VAL A 292 -6.31 -3.52 7.57
N CYS A 293 -6.05 -2.55 8.46
CA CYS A 293 -6.90 -1.38 8.63
C CYS A 293 -6.86 -0.48 7.39
N SER A 294 -5.66 -0.21 6.89
CA SER A 294 -5.41 0.64 5.73
C SER A 294 -5.94 0.01 4.44
N ASN A 295 -5.77 -1.30 4.25
CA ASN A 295 -6.27 -2.01 3.07
C ASN A 295 -7.81 -1.99 3.05
N TYR A 296 -8.46 -2.62 4.02
CA TYR A 296 -9.91 -2.76 4.04
C TYR A 296 -10.61 -1.39 4.16
N GLY A 297 -10.04 -0.46 4.92
CA GLY A 297 -10.51 0.92 4.99
C GLY A 297 -10.51 1.65 3.63
N ASN A 298 -9.41 1.60 2.87
CA ASN A 298 -9.35 2.22 1.53
C ASN A 298 -10.27 1.51 0.53
N TRP A 299 -10.45 0.19 0.63
CA TRP A 299 -11.39 -0.54 -0.20
C TRP A 299 -12.85 -0.15 0.07
N LEU A 300 -13.25 0.00 1.33
CA LEU A 300 -14.59 0.49 1.73
C LEU A 300 -14.85 1.93 1.24
N TYR A 301 -13.85 2.81 1.32
CA TYR A 301 -13.92 4.15 0.73
C TYR A 301 -14.10 4.09 -0.79
N SER A 302 -13.28 3.30 -1.48
CA SER A 302 -13.35 3.14 -2.95
C SER A 302 -14.69 2.55 -3.41
N ALA A 303 -15.23 1.59 -2.64
CA ALA A 303 -16.54 0.99 -2.86
C ALA A 303 -17.73 1.95 -2.58
N GLY A 304 -17.51 3.05 -1.83
CA GLY A 304 -18.56 4.01 -1.47
C GLY A 304 -19.46 3.57 -0.30
N ILE A 305 -18.92 2.75 0.61
CA ILE A 305 -19.60 2.18 1.79
C ILE A 305 -18.78 2.33 3.09
N GLY A 306 -17.62 3.01 3.01
CA GLY A 306 -16.83 3.47 4.15
C GLY A 306 -17.29 4.84 4.67
N ASN A 307 -16.42 5.56 5.38
CA ASN A 307 -16.73 6.88 5.94
C ASN A 307 -16.54 8.04 4.94
N ASP A 308 -16.74 7.82 3.63
CA ASP A 308 -16.71 8.90 2.64
C ASP A 308 -18.04 9.68 2.64
N PRO A 309 -18.07 10.99 2.88
CA PRO A 309 -19.26 11.82 2.69
C PRO A 309 -19.70 11.97 1.21
N ARG A 310 -19.01 11.35 0.25
CA ARG A 310 -19.32 11.39 -1.19
C ARG A 310 -19.63 10.00 -1.75
N GLU A 311 -20.91 9.62 -1.71
CA GLU A 311 -21.38 8.28 -2.09
C GLU A 311 -20.99 7.81 -3.51
N ASN A 312 -20.90 8.74 -4.48
CA ASN A 312 -20.74 8.45 -5.90
C ASN A 312 -19.36 8.85 -6.47
N ARG A 313 -18.29 8.72 -5.68
CA ARG A 313 -16.91 8.90 -6.19
C ARG A 313 -16.53 7.74 -7.10
N LYS A 314 -16.37 8.03 -8.41
CA LYS A 314 -15.82 7.11 -9.42
C LYS A 314 -14.64 7.78 -10.14
N PHE A 315 -13.57 7.02 -10.38
CA PHE A 315 -12.45 7.46 -11.21
C PHE A 315 -12.71 7.10 -12.69
N ASN A 316 -12.35 8.01 -13.61
CA ASN A 316 -12.45 7.79 -15.05
C ASN A 316 -11.07 7.31 -15.55
N MET A 317 -10.96 6.03 -15.94
CA MET A 317 -9.65 5.41 -16.22
C MET A 317 -8.86 6.15 -17.30
N ILE A 318 -9.53 6.59 -18.38
CA ILE A 318 -8.88 7.30 -19.49
C ILE A 318 -8.35 8.65 -19.03
N LYS A 319 -9.16 9.41 -18.28
CA LYS A 319 -8.69 10.67 -17.69
C LYS A 319 -7.51 10.43 -16.73
N GLN A 320 -7.51 9.36 -15.97
CA GLN A 320 -6.45 9.08 -14.99
C GLN A 320 -5.14 8.62 -15.64
N GLY A 321 -5.20 7.87 -16.74
CA GLY A 321 -4.06 7.62 -17.61
C GLY A 321 -3.49 8.93 -18.16
N LEU A 322 -4.33 9.79 -18.75
CA LEU A 322 -3.91 11.10 -19.26
C LEU A 322 -3.38 12.07 -18.18
N ASP A 323 -3.95 12.05 -16.97
CA ASP A 323 -3.58 12.94 -15.86
C ASP A 323 -2.21 12.59 -15.25
N TYR A 324 -1.85 11.31 -15.17
CA TYR A 324 -0.72 10.80 -14.38
C TYR A 324 0.32 9.98 -15.17
N ASP A 325 -0.02 9.58 -16.39
CA ASP A 325 0.87 8.94 -17.36
C ASP A 325 0.60 9.51 -18.77
N ASN A 326 0.57 10.84 -18.91
CA ASN A 326 0.23 11.55 -20.16
C ASN A 326 0.93 10.98 -21.41
N ASN A 327 2.19 10.59 -21.26
CA ASN A 327 2.99 10.02 -22.34
C ASN A 327 2.69 8.54 -22.60
N GLY A 328 2.16 7.80 -21.63
CA GLY A 328 2.02 6.34 -21.67
C GLY A 328 3.28 5.56 -21.26
N ASP A 329 4.23 6.21 -20.59
CA ASP A 329 5.54 5.62 -20.25
C ASP A 329 5.40 4.52 -19.18
N TYR A 330 4.49 4.70 -18.21
CA TYR A 330 4.23 3.68 -17.19
C TYR A 330 3.44 2.50 -17.76
N VAL A 331 2.44 2.77 -18.62
CA VAL A 331 1.71 1.71 -19.33
C VAL A 331 2.67 0.86 -20.16
N ARG A 332 3.56 1.47 -20.97
CA ARG A 332 4.53 0.73 -21.79
C ARG A 332 5.57 -0.04 -20.97
N GLN A 333 5.87 0.37 -19.74
CA GLN A 333 6.77 -0.36 -18.84
C GLN A 333 6.17 -1.70 -18.38
N TRP A 334 4.86 -1.76 -18.11
CA TRP A 334 4.18 -2.94 -17.53
C TRP A 334 3.30 -3.70 -18.52
N VAL A 335 2.98 -3.10 -19.67
CA VAL A 335 2.24 -3.70 -20.79
C VAL A 335 3.13 -3.62 -22.05
N PRO A 336 4.23 -4.41 -22.10
CA PRO A 336 5.25 -4.31 -23.14
C PRO A 336 4.73 -4.68 -24.54
N GLU A 337 3.61 -5.41 -24.65
CA GLU A 337 2.91 -5.66 -25.91
C GLU A 337 2.35 -4.38 -26.55
N LEU A 338 2.17 -3.29 -25.80
CA LEU A 338 1.73 -1.99 -26.30
C LEU A 338 2.88 -0.97 -26.50
N LYS A 339 4.14 -1.41 -26.38
CA LYS A 339 5.32 -0.51 -26.36
C LYS A 339 5.49 0.40 -27.58
N GLU A 340 4.99 -0.01 -28.75
CA GLU A 340 5.08 0.79 -29.98
C GLU A 340 3.96 1.83 -30.13
N ILE A 341 2.90 1.76 -29.31
CA ILE A 341 1.87 2.81 -29.30
C ILE A 341 2.42 4.04 -28.54
N ARG A 342 2.64 5.12 -29.29
CA ARG A 342 3.33 6.32 -28.82
C ARG A 342 2.37 7.31 -28.16
N GLY A 343 2.82 7.99 -27.11
CA GLY A 343 2.06 9.05 -26.46
C GLY A 343 0.80 8.56 -25.76
N SER A 344 -0.16 9.47 -25.61
CA SER A 344 -1.46 9.28 -24.96
C SER A 344 -2.30 8.12 -25.50
N ASP A 345 -2.09 7.78 -26.77
CA ASP A 345 -2.90 6.85 -27.55
C ASP A 345 -2.84 5.41 -26.98
N VAL A 346 -1.80 5.10 -26.20
CA VAL A 346 -1.65 3.81 -25.49
C VAL A 346 -2.68 3.61 -24.38
N HIS A 347 -3.39 4.65 -23.94
CA HIS A 347 -4.48 4.51 -22.97
C HIS A 347 -5.80 4.03 -23.59
N THR A 348 -5.93 4.06 -24.93
CA THR A 348 -7.15 3.72 -25.67
C THR A 348 -6.85 2.92 -26.96
N PRO A 349 -6.13 1.79 -26.92
CA PRO A 349 -5.76 1.05 -28.13
C PRO A 349 -6.98 0.60 -28.96
N TRP A 350 -8.12 0.33 -28.33
CA TRP A 350 -9.39 -0.03 -29.00
C TRP A 350 -10.04 1.11 -29.81
N THR A 351 -9.48 2.31 -29.81
CA THR A 351 -9.96 3.45 -30.62
C THR A 351 -9.03 3.78 -31.78
N LEU A 352 -7.96 3.00 -31.97
CA LEU A 352 -6.99 3.16 -33.05
C LEU A 352 -7.45 2.43 -34.32
N SER A 353 -7.01 2.92 -35.48
CA SER A 353 -7.30 2.24 -36.75
C SER A 353 -6.50 0.93 -36.87
N SER A 354 -7.01 -0.03 -37.64
CA SER A 354 -6.33 -1.30 -37.91
C SER A 354 -4.92 -1.11 -38.48
N ALA A 355 -4.68 -0.04 -39.25
CA ALA A 355 -3.36 0.32 -39.75
C ALA A 355 -2.40 0.79 -38.63
N ALA A 356 -2.88 1.60 -37.67
CA ALA A 356 -2.09 2.04 -36.53
C ALA A 356 -1.78 0.88 -35.56
N LEU A 357 -2.75 0.00 -35.32
CA LEU A 357 -2.58 -1.22 -34.52
C LEU A 357 -1.59 -2.19 -35.19
N SER A 358 -1.74 -2.43 -36.49
CA SER A 358 -0.81 -3.27 -37.27
C SER A 358 0.62 -2.71 -37.27
N HIS A 359 0.79 -1.39 -37.42
CA HIS A 359 2.11 -0.73 -37.33
C HIS A 359 2.74 -0.84 -35.93
N ALA A 360 1.93 -0.90 -34.88
CA ALA A 360 2.38 -1.14 -33.51
C ALA A 360 2.54 -2.63 -33.16
N HIS A 361 2.27 -3.54 -34.11
CA HIS A 361 2.21 -5.00 -33.92
C HIS A 361 1.19 -5.47 -32.87
N VAL A 362 0.08 -4.74 -32.72
CA VAL A 362 -1.01 -5.05 -31.78
C VAL A 362 -2.22 -5.63 -32.52
N SER A 363 -2.75 -6.75 -32.02
CA SER A 363 -4.02 -7.33 -32.43
C SER A 363 -4.95 -7.49 -31.21
N LEU A 364 -6.14 -6.92 -31.29
CA LEU A 364 -7.06 -6.81 -30.16
C LEU A 364 -7.86 -8.11 -29.97
N GLY A 365 -7.69 -8.73 -28.81
CA GLY A 365 -8.17 -10.08 -28.51
C GLY A 365 -7.11 -11.18 -28.70
N GLU A 366 -5.94 -10.85 -29.27
CA GLU A 366 -4.84 -11.80 -29.49
C GLU A 366 -3.57 -11.39 -28.74
N THR A 367 -2.97 -10.23 -29.06
CA THR A 367 -1.74 -9.75 -28.39
C THR A 367 -2.05 -8.91 -27.16
N TYR A 368 -3.19 -8.20 -27.17
CA TYR A 368 -3.70 -7.42 -26.04
C TYR A 368 -5.24 -7.52 -26.01
N PRO A 369 -5.90 -7.76 -24.86
CA PRO A 369 -7.35 -7.96 -24.81
C PRO A 369 -8.15 -6.72 -25.20
N SER A 370 -9.30 -6.96 -25.85
CA SER A 370 -10.35 -5.95 -25.99
C SER A 370 -10.96 -5.59 -24.63
N PRO A 371 -11.41 -4.34 -24.39
CA PRO A 371 -11.94 -3.92 -23.10
C PRO A 371 -13.09 -4.80 -22.59
N VAL A 372 -12.97 -5.33 -21.37
CA VAL A 372 -14.03 -6.12 -20.72
C VAL A 372 -15.26 -5.28 -20.34
N VAL A 373 -15.12 -3.96 -20.35
CA VAL A 373 -16.18 -2.96 -20.20
C VAL A 373 -15.76 -1.66 -20.88
N ILE A 374 -16.72 -0.90 -21.42
CA ILE A 374 -16.51 0.47 -21.90
C ILE A 374 -17.52 1.38 -21.19
N ALA A 375 -17.06 2.18 -20.23
CA ALA A 375 -17.98 3.08 -19.51
C ALA A 375 -18.31 4.33 -20.34
N PRO A 376 -19.59 4.75 -20.45
CA PRO A 376 -20.01 5.84 -21.34
C PRO A 376 -19.25 7.17 -21.12
N GLU A 377 -18.87 7.47 -19.87
CA GLU A 377 -18.17 8.70 -19.49
C GLU A 377 -16.70 8.75 -19.96
N TRP A 378 -16.09 7.63 -20.37
CA TRP A 378 -14.72 7.61 -20.92
C TRP A 378 -14.63 8.36 -22.25
N SER A 379 -15.69 8.32 -23.06
CA SER A 379 -15.82 9.03 -24.36
C SER A 379 -15.44 10.52 -24.29
N ARG A 380 -15.70 11.16 -23.15
CA ARG A 380 -15.41 12.58 -22.85
C ARG A 380 -13.91 12.91 -22.84
N HIS A 381 -13.05 11.89 -22.85
CA HIS A 381 -11.59 12.00 -22.76
C HIS A 381 -10.87 11.36 -23.96
N VAL A 382 -11.41 10.27 -24.55
CA VAL A 382 -10.85 9.60 -25.74
C VAL A 382 -10.44 10.58 -26.85
N ASN A 383 -11.35 11.49 -27.25
CA ASN A 383 -11.10 12.41 -28.37
C ASN A 383 -10.37 13.71 -27.97
N LYS A 384 -9.92 13.86 -26.71
CA LYS A 384 -9.24 15.07 -26.24
C LYS A 384 -7.73 14.99 -26.49
N LYS A 385 -7.34 15.12 -27.76
CA LYS A 385 -5.96 15.46 -28.12
C LYS A 385 -5.51 16.70 -27.33
N PRO A 386 -4.29 16.71 -26.76
CA PRO A 386 -3.79 17.90 -26.06
C PRO A 386 -3.70 19.08 -27.04
N SER A 387 -4.29 20.21 -26.68
CA SER A 387 -4.22 21.45 -27.46
C SER A 387 -2.77 21.89 -27.58
N GLY A 388 -2.22 21.83 -28.79
CA GLY A 388 -0.78 22.01 -29.03
C GLY A 388 -0.25 23.35 -28.53
N THR A 389 0.80 23.32 -27.72
CA THR A 389 1.57 24.53 -27.41
C THR A 389 2.35 24.96 -28.65
N GLY A 390 2.15 26.21 -29.08
CA GLY A 390 2.96 26.82 -30.13
C GLY A 390 4.46 26.86 -29.78
N PRO A 391 5.33 27.16 -30.76
CA PRO A 391 6.78 27.02 -30.61
C PRO A 391 7.32 27.90 -29.49
N SER A 392 7.75 27.28 -28.40
CA SER A 392 8.42 27.98 -27.30
C SER A 392 9.84 28.38 -27.72
N PRO A 393 10.32 29.58 -27.37
CA PRO A 393 11.68 30.01 -27.66
C PRO A 393 12.72 29.15 -26.93
N ARG A 394 13.95 29.19 -27.43
CA ARG A 394 15.04 28.25 -27.09
C ARG A 394 15.37 28.22 -25.60
N GLY A 395 15.39 27.01 -25.04
CA GLY A 395 16.48 26.56 -24.15
C GLY A 395 16.28 26.66 -22.63
N LYS A 396 15.85 25.54 -22.03
CA LYS A 396 16.48 24.91 -20.84
C LYS A 396 15.90 23.52 -20.64
N LYS A 397 16.75 22.51 -20.40
CA LYS A 397 16.30 21.18 -19.94
C LYS A 397 16.03 21.25 -18.44
N GLY A 398 14.84 20.84 -18.01
CA GLY A 398 14.45 20.62 -16.62
C GLY A 398 13.58 19.37 -16.51
N PRO A 399 13.34 18.85 -15.30
CA PRO A 399 12.54 17.64 -15.10
C PRO A 399 11.07 17.82 -15.52
N SER A 400 10.39 16.68 -15.70
CA SER A 400 9.03 16.57 -16.26
C SER A 400 8.02 17.54 -15.65
N HIS A 401 7.26 18.23 -16.52
CA HIS A 401 6.30 19.25 -16.12
C HIS A 401 5.00 18.62 -15.58
N THR A 402 4.96 18.34 -14.27
CA THR A 402 3.75 17.88 -13.57
C THR A 402 2.60 18.88 -13.80
N PRO A 403 1.39 18.41 -14.20
CA PRO A 403 0.25 19.30 -14.38
C PRO A 403 -0.06 20.09 -13.10
N LYS A 404 -0.38 21.39 -13.24
CA LYS A 404 -0.82 22.23 -12.10
C LYS A 404 -2.04 21.58 -11.43
N GLN A 405 -1.88 21.15 -10.17
CA GLN A 405 -2.99 20.64 -9.37
C GLN A 405 -4.07 21.72 -9.25
N HIS A 406 -5.30 21.44 -9.72
CA HIS A 406 -6.47 22.14 -9.22
C HIS A 406 -6.59 21.83 -7.73
N ARG A 407 -6.59 22.88 -6.88
CA ARG A 407 -6.59 22.77 -5.41
C ARG A 407 -7.73 21.90 -4.84
N ASP A 408 -8.80 21.72 -5.62
CA ASP A 408 -10.09 21.21 -5.14
C ASP A 408 -10.34 19.73 -5.48
N ARG A 409 -9.35 19.01 -6.06
CA ARG A 409 -9.55 17.66 -6.64
C ARG A 409 -8.51 16.62 -6.21
N GLY A 410 -8.42 16.38 -4.90
CA GLY A 410 -7.56 15.34 -4.32
C GLY A 410 -8.20 14.59 -3.15
N ILE A 411 -7.36 14.17 -2.19
CA ILE A 411 -7.75 13.87 -0.80
C ILE A 411 -7.78 15.20 0.01
N ASP A 412 -7.09 16.22 -0.49
CA ASP A 412 -6.99 17.60 -0.03
C ASP A 412 -8.31 18.24 0.44
N PHE A 413 -9.44 17.83 -0.14
CA PHE A 413 -10.77 18.33 0.20
C PHE A 413 -11.26 17.90 1.59
N TYR A 414 -10.91 16.70 2.08
CA TYR A 414 -11.50 16.17 3.33
C TYR A 414 -11.16 17.03 4.57
N PHE A 415 -10.12 17.88 4.49
CA PHE A 415 -9.68 18.76 5.57
C PHE A 415 -9.42 20.20 5.12
N SER A 416 -9.84 20.60 3.92
CA SER A 416 -9.81 22.00 3.50
C SER A 416 -10.81 22.79 4.35
N ARG A 417 -10.32 23.67 5.24
CA ARG A 417 -11.15 24.45 6.16
C ARG A 417 -12.31 25.11 5.41
N SER A 418 -13.53 24.69 5.72
CA SER A 418 -14.73 25.51 5.49
C SER A 418 -14.58 26.80 6.31
N LYS A 419 -14.19 27.89 5.64
CA LYS A 419 -14.53 29.21 6.15
C LYS A 419 -16.06 29.32 6.13
N ASN A 420 -16.59 29.99 7.15
CA ASN A 420 -18.01 30.12 7.51
C ASN A 420 -18.49 29.00 8.46
N LEU A 421 -18.22 29.20 9.76
CA LEU A 421 -19.31 29.36 10.72
C LEU A 421 -19.89 30.77 10.55
#